data_AF-A0A7V9HWD9-F1
#
_entry.id   AF-A0A7V9HWD9-F1
#
_cell.length_a   1.000
_cell.length_b   1.000
_cell.length_c   1.000
_cell.angle_alpha   90.00
_cell.angle_beta   90.00
_cell.angle_gamma   90.00
#
_symmetry.space_group_name_H-M   'P 1'
#
loop_
_entity.id
_entity.type
_entity.pdbx_description
1 polymer ?
#
loop_
_entity_poly.entity_id
_entity_poly.type
_entity_poly.pdbx_seq_one_letter_code
_entity_poly.pdbx_strand_id
1 'polypeptide(L)'
;MKSISHQIEKELEPSASKNQPTRPQTRRTSERQAKSGKWVESLRSSDVGRLWTELHRIVSHHPLVRASRSAGLLVEEGATTAYTDLTQELFVQLLSKNRFEHYLETEMTDYEIECEISQIELTNLLTAELRKRHPESYRLARRISTLIQSSSNFRRFDSSGMNDEPHRRLADRVYGLSEWPDGKRRRDSHDLEQRAHMVSVRARDTRMVGCTGDSQVVISNSDLEDLIVSVLDAMDSPADVRTLRSLVMSRLPVMDIYLVPLDGDDSDNENHFEPVDKRENAEQGLLRRESENAAAGFVDQFLKNLHETVRGKIKQYNRILGVLWHCYLSPEQSTQLEVAAVLGVSDSLVSDYRRRIEQELRALSFSEVEEARRFESALRERVRTLVDRNEKELAAQVD
;
A
#
# COMPACT_ATOMS: atom_id res chain seq x y z
N MET A 1 -82.76 -28.57 -52.87
CA MET A 1 -83.07 -28.34 -51.44
C MET A 1 -81.88 -27.65 -50.79
N LYS A 2 -82.10 -26.42 -50.29
CA LYS A 2 -81.35 -25.58 -49.33
C LYS A 2 -79.87 -25.21 -49.59
N SER A 3 -79.67 -23.90 -49.79
CA SER A 3 -78.44 -23.09 -49.66
C SER A 3 -77.95 -22.90 -48.22
N ILE A 4 -76.72 -22.36 -48.07
CA ILE A 4 -76.21 -21.30 -47.13
C ILE A 4 -74.67 -21.51 -47.05
N SER A 5 -73.75 -20.66 -47.53
CA SER A 5 -73.41 -19.23 -47.28
C SER A 5 -72.70 -18.91 -45.95
N HIS A 6 -71.49 -18.32 -46.06
CA HIS A 6 -70.73 -17.46 -45.12
C HIS A 6 -70.31 -18.02 -43.73
N GLN A 7 -69.00 -18.05 -43.40
CA GLN A 7 -68.21 -17.01 -42.67
C GLN A 7 -68.91 -16.58 -41.35
N ILE A 8 -68.31 -16.68 -40.15
CA ILE A 8 -67.32 -15.76 -39.57
C ILE A 8 -66.83 -16.30 -38.18
N GLU A 9 -65.53 -16.11 -37.91
CA GLU A 9 -64.78 -15.95 -36.64
C GLU A 9 -65.03 -16.82 -35.38
N LYS A 10 -63.97 -17.50 -34.91
CA LYS A 10 -63.43 -17.26 -33.56
C LYS A 10 -61.96 -17.70 -33.42
N GLU A 11 -61.20 -16.78 -32.86
CA GLU A 11 -59.81 -16.78 -32.37
C GLU A 11 -59.21 -18.10 -31.89
N LEU A 12 -57.94 -18.33 -32.24
CA LEU A 12 -56.81 -18.52 -31.29
C LEU A 12 -55.51 -18.78 -32.07
N GLU A 13 -54.59 -17.81 -32.03
CA GLU A 13 -53.23 -17.96 -32.54
C GLU A 13 -52.36 -18.88 -31.67
N PRO A 14 -51.35 -19.55 -32.24
CA PRO A 14 -50.15 -19.94 -31.51
C PRO A 14 -48.92 -19.13 -31.95
N SER A 15 -48.50 -18.26 -31.03
CA SER A 15 -47.11 -17.95 -30.64
C SER A 15 -46.05 -17.82 -31.76
N ALA A 16 -45.86 -16.57 -32.21
CA ALA A 16 -44.62 -16.14 -32.84
C ALA A 16 -43.47 -16.06 -31.81
N SER A 17 -42.43 -16.86 -32.02
CA SER A 17 -41.14 -16.80 -31.33
C SER A 17 -40.38 -15.52 -31.70
N LYS A 18 -40.55 -14.46 -30.90
CA LYS A 18 -39.66 -13.29 -30.94
C LYS A 18 -38.40 -13.58 -30.14
N ASN A 19 -37.34 -14.02 -30.82
CA ASN A 19 -35.96 -13.87 -30.34
C ASN A 19 -35.60 -12.37 -30.39
N GLN A 20 -35.82 -11.66 -29.28
CA GLN A 20 -35.17 -10.38 -29.03
C GLN A 20 -33.80 -10.63 -28.38
N PRO A 21 -32.70 -10.04 -28.89
CA PRO A 21 -31.43 -10.07 -28.19
C PRO A 21 -31.56 -9.21 -26.93
N THR A 22 -31.47 -9.87 -25.78
CA THR A 22 -31.50 -9.22 -24.46
C THR A 22 -30.23 -8.40 -24.32
N ARG A 23 -30.36 -7.05 -24.36
CA ARG A 23 -29.25 -6.11 -24.10
C ARG A 23 -28.65 -6.40 -22.71
N PRO A 24 -27.36 -6.75 -22.58
CA PRO A 24 -26.71 -6.98 -21.29
C PRO A 24 -26.30 -5.69 -20.55
N GLN A 25 -26.39 -4.51 -21.18
CA GLN A 25 -25.86 -3.26 -20.63
C GLN A 25 -26.71 -2.64 -19.51
N THR A 26 -28.04 -2.70 -19.57
CA THR A 26 -28.91 -2.02 -18.58
C THR A 26 -28.99 -2.73 -17.23
N ARG A 27 -28.78 -4.06 -17.18
CA ARG A 27 -28.73 -4.82 -15.92
C ARG A 27 -27.44 -4.57 -15.12
N ARG A 28 -26.32 -4.35 -15.82
CA ARG A 28 -24.99 -4.14 -15.20
C ARG A 28 -24.87 -2.79 -14.48
N THR A 29 -25.52 -1.74 -15.00
CA THR A 29 -25.55 -0.42 -14.35
C THR A 29 -26.38 -0.42 -13.06
N SER A 30 -27.51 -1.14 -13.04
CA SER A 30 -28.37 -1.23 -11.85
C SER A 30 -27.75 -2.02 -10.70
N GLU A 31 -26.96 -3.07 -10.98
CA GLU A 31 -26.28 -3.86 -9.95
C GLU A 31 -25.07 -3.13 -9.35
N ARG A 32 -24.36 -2.31 -10.14
CA ARG A 32 -23.30 -1.43 -9.63
C ARG A 32 -23.85 -0.27 -8.80
N GLN A 33 -24.98 0.31 -9.20
CA GLN A 33 -25.69 1.34 -8.41
C GLN A 33 -26.20 0.83 -7.05
N ALA A 34 -26.51 -0.46 -6.93
CA ALA A 34 -26.97 -1.04 -5.66
C ALA A 34 -25.85 -1.18 -4.60
N LYS A 35 -24.58 -1.02 -4.98
CA LYS A 35 -23.40 -1.14 -4.10
C LYS A 35 -22.68 0.18 -3.84
N SER A 36 -23.13 1.30 -4.41
CA SER A 36 -22.47 2.60 -4.19
C SER A 36 -22.73 3.12 -2.77
N GLY A 37 -21.70 3.74 -2.18
CA GLY A 37 -21.81 4.37 -0.86
C GLY A 37 -22.82 5.52 -0.86
N LYS A 38 -23.40 5.85 0.30
CA LYS A 38 -24.32 7.01 0.42
C LYS A 38 -23.52 8.32 0.59
N TRP A 39 -22.83 8.73 -0.47
CA TRP A 39 -21.93 9.88 -0.50
C TRP A 39 -22.65 11.20 -0.25
N VAL A 40 -23.73 11.49 -0.99
CA VAL A 40 -24.46 12.75 -0.91
C VAL A 40 -25.03 12.98 0.48
N GLU A 41 -25.62 11.95 1.09
CA GLU A 41 -26.13 12.02 2.47
C GLU A 41 -25.01 12.35 3.46
N SER A 42 -23.89 11.63 3.36
CA SER A 42 -22.73 11.79 4.25
C SER A 42 -22.06 13.16 4.11
N LEU A 43 -21.99 13.69 2.89
CA LEU A 43 -21.46 15.02 2.60
C LEU A 43 -22.37 16.12 3.18
N ARG A 44 -23.70 16.00 2.98
CA ARG A 44 -24.68 16.98 3.49
C ARG A 44 -24.74 16.98 5.03
N SER A 45 -24.60 15.82 5.66
CA SER A 45 -24.56 15.72 7.13
C SER A 45 -23.18 16.01 7.72
N SER A 46 -22.15 16.23 6.88
CA SER A 46 -20.75 16.36 7.31
C SER A 46 -20.27 15.18 8.18
N ASP A 47 -20.75 13.97 7.89
CA ASP A 47 -20.37 12.75 8.60
C ASP A 47 -19.00 12.25 8.12
N VAL A 48 -17.94 12.78 8.75
CA VAL A 48 -16.55 12.44 8.44
C VAL A 48 -16.27 10.95 8.63
N GLY A 49 -16.87 10.30 9.63
CA GLY A 49 -16.65 8.88 9.91
C GLY A 49 -17.17 7.99 8.78
N ARG A 50 -18.33 8.32 8.23
CA ARG A 50 -18.91 7.62 7.10
C ARG A 50 -18.17 7.88 5.80
N LEU A 51 -17.77 9.13 5.54
CA LEU A 51 -16.92 9.48 4.39
C LEU A 51 -15.59 8.72 4.42
N TRP A 52 -14.94 8.66 5.58
CA TRP A 52 -13.72 7.90 5.76
C TRP A 52 -13.91 6.41 5.44
N THR A 53 -14.99 5.81 5.96
CA THR A 53 -15.29 4.39 5.75
C THR A 53 -15.48 4.07 4.26
N GLU A 54 -16.21 4.93 3.54
CA GLU A 54 -16.43 4.76 2.10
C GLU A 54 -15.15 5.00 1.28
N LEU A 55 -14.33 5.99 1.64
CA LEU A 55 -13.03 6.19 0.99
C LEU A 55 -12.11 4.99 1.20
N HIS A 56 -12.04 4.48 2.43
CA HIS A 56 -11.25 3.30 2.74
C HIS A 56 -11.73 2.08 1.96
N ARG A 57 -13.05 1.91 1.79
CA ARG A 57 -13.62 0.86 0.93
C ARG A 57 -13.16 1.02 -0.51
N ILE A 58 -13.23 2.23 -1.09
CA ILE A 58 -12.76 2.47 -2.45
C ILE A 58 -11.28 2.11 -2.56
N VAL A 59 -10.43 2.63 -1.66
CA VAL A 59 -8.98 2.40 -1.67
C VAL A 59 -8.64 0.91 -1.55
N SER A 60 -9.29 0.18 -0.63
CA SER A 60 -8.98 -1.23 -0.39
C SER A 60 -9.36 -2.15 -1.57
N HIS A 61 -10.43 -1.81 -2.28
CA HIS A 61 -10.92 -2.60 -3.42
C HIS A 61 -10.33 -2.16 -4.76
N HIS A 62 -9.61 -1.05 -4.79
CA HIS A 62 -9.11 -0.48 -6.04
C HIS A 62 -8.07 -1.40 -6.70
N PRO A 63 -8.22 -1.75 -8.00
CA PRO A 63 -7.33 -2.69 -8.69
C PRO A 63 -5.85 -2.29 -8.65
N LEU A 64 -5.55 -1.00 -8.83
CA LEU A 64 -4.16 -0.52 -8.78
C LEU A 64 -3.55 -0.62 -7.38
N VAL A 65 -4.33 -0.44 -6.32
CA VAL A 65 -3.81 -0.55 -4.95
C VAL A 65 -3.49 -2.01 -4.65
N ARG A 66 -4.39 -2.93 -5.05
CA ARG A 66 -4.17 -4.37 -4.92
C ARG A 66 -2.96 -4.85 -5.71
N ALA A 67 -2.83 -4.43 -6.97
CA ALA A 67 -1.69 -4.77 -7.83
C ALA A 67 -0.37 -4.20 -7.28
N SER A 68 -0.38 -2.97 -6.77
CA SER A 68 0.80 -2.34 -6.17
C SER A 68 1.23 -3.05 -4.89
N ARG A 69 0.28 -3.56 -4.10
CA ARG A 69 0.57 -4.39 -2.93
C ARG A 69 1.20 -5.73 -3.32
N SER A 70 0.63 -6.45 -4.30
CA SER A 70 1.20 -7.72 -4.77
C SER A 70 2.60 -7.55 -5.37
N ALA A 71 2.89 -6.38 -5.94
CA ALA A 71 4.20 -6.04 -6.48
C ALA A 71 5.22 -5.55 -5.42
N GLY A 72 4.84 -5.53 -4.14
CA GLY A 72 5.72 -5.06 -3.05
C GLY A 72 5.95 -3.55 -3.02
N LEU A 73 5.18 -2.77 -3.78
CA LEU A 73 5.38 -1.33 -3.96
C LEU A 73 4.82 -0.47 -2.80
N LEU A 74 3.90 -1.06 -2.03
CA LEU A 74 3.21 -0.44 -0.90
C LEU A 74 3.69 -1.00 0.46
N VAL A 75 4.85 -1.66 0.51
CA VAL A 75 5.36 -2.28 1.74
C VAL A 75 6.63 -1.57 2.20
N GLU A 76 6.44 -0.42 2.84
CA GLU A 76 7.30 0.02 3.94
C GLU A 76 6.34 0.42 5.06
N GLU A 77 6.46 -0.24 6.22
CA GLU A 77 5.57 -0.15 7.39
C GLU A 77 4.15 -0.71 7.21
N GLY A 78 3.93 -1.97 7.62
CA GLY A 78 2.61 -2.57 7.92
C GLY A 78 1.58 -2.67 6.77
N ALA A 79 1.07 -3.87 6.50
CA ALA A 79 0.10 -4.08 5.41
C ALA A 79 -1.26 -3.36 5.62
N THR A 80 -1.61 -3.01 6.86
CA THR A 80 -2.84 -2.26 7.20
C THR A 80 -2.64 -0.75 7.20
N THR A 81 -1.44 -0.28 7.52
CA THR A 81 -1.07 1.14 7.54
C THR A 81 -1.06 1.72 6.13
N ALA A 82 -0.61 0.97 5.13
CA ALA A 82 -0.60 1.44 3.74
C ALA A 82 -1.99 1.83 3.19
N TYR A 83 -3.06 1.10 3.56
CA TYR A 83 -4.42 1.44 3.13
C TYR A 83 -4.96 2.67 3.87
N THR A 84 -4.69 2.76 5.17
CA THR A 84 -5.11 3.91 5.98
C THR A 84 -4.39 5.18 5.55
N ASP A 85 -3.11 5.08 5.21
CA ASP A 85 -2.29 6.22 4.77
C ASP A 85 -2.74 6.70 3.39
N LEU A 86 -2.98 5.79 2.44
CA LEU A 86 -3.56 6.14 1.14
C LEU A 86 -4.96 6.74 1.27
N THR A 87 -5.77 6.24 2.19
CA THR A 87 -7.10 6.80 2.49
C THR A 87 -6.98 8.21 3.07
N GLN A 88 -6.05 8.42 4.00
CA GLN A 88 -5.77 9.72 4.60
C GLN A 88 -5.31 10.72 3.54
N GLU A 89 -4.36 10.32 2.69
CA GLU A 89 -3.82 11.17 1.63
C GLU A 89 -4.89 11.53 0.60
N LEU A 90 -5.70 10.55 0.18
CA LEU A 90 -6.85 10.79 -0.70
C LEU A 90 -7.84 11.76 -0.07
N PHE A 91 -8.20 11.57 1.21
CA PHE A 91 -9.10 12.46 1.93
C PHE A 91 -8.57 13.90 1.98
N VAL A 92 -7.31 14.08 2.38
CA VAL A 92 -6.65 15.40 2.42
C VAL A 92 -6.59 16.03 1.02
N GLN A 93 -6.32 15.24 -0.02
CA GLN A 93 -6.28 15.72 -1.39
C GLN A 93 -7.65 16.20 -1.87
N LEU A 94 -8.71 15.41 -1.64
CA LEU A 94 -10.08 15.78 -1.99
C LEU A 94 -10.50 17.07 -1.26
N LEU A 95 -10.16 17.19 0.03
CA LEU A 95 -10.43 18.38 0.82
C LEU A 95 -9.65 19.61 0.30
N SER A 96 -8.35 19.47 0.04
CA SER A 96 -7.49 20.57 -0.44
C SER A 96 -7.92 21.12 -1.81
N LYS A 97 -8.48 20.26 -2.66
CA LYS A 97 -9.02 20.63 -3.98
C LYS A 97 -10.48 21.07 -3.92
N ASN A 98 -11.06 21.12 -2.73
CA ASN A 98 -12.47 21.42 -2.49
C ASN A 98 -13.45 20.52 -3.29
N ARG A 99 -13.09 19.24 -3.48
CA ARG A 99 -13.88 18.29 -4.28
C ARG A 99 -15.21 17.94 -3.64
N PHE A 100 -15.25 17.85 -2.31
CA PHE A 100 -16.48 17.55 -1.59
C PHE A 100 -17.57 18.60 -1.79
N GLU A 101 -17.20 19.89 -1.77
CA GLU A 101 -18.14 20.98 -2.08
C GLU A 101 -18.53 20.94 -3.55
N HIS A 102 -17.57 20.73 -4.45
CA HIS A 102 -17.84 20.60 -5.89
C HIS A 102 -18.87 19.51 -6.22
N TYR A 103 -18.82 18.35 -5.55
CA TYR A 103 -19.78 17.26 -5.75
C TYR A 103 -21.20 17.64 -5.34
N LEU A 104 -21.35 18.47 -4.30
CA LEU A 104 -22.65 18.98 -3.87
C LEU A 104 -23.16 20.10 -4.78
N GLU A 105 -22.29 21.02 -5.21
CA GLU A 105 -22.64 22.14 -6.09
C GLU A 105 -23.05 21.69 -7.49
N THR A 106 -22.42 20.64 -8.01
CA THR A 106 -22.75 20.07 -9.33
C THR A 106 -23.84 19.00 -9.27
N GLU A 107 -24.42 18.77 -8.09
CA GLU A 107 -25.50 17.80 -7.85
C GLU A 107 -25.16 16.37 -8.32
N MET A 108 -23.90 15.96 -8.17
CA MET A 108 -23.46 14.63 -8.56
C MET A 108 -24.15 13.54 -7.73
N THR A 109 -24.51 12.45 -8.40
CA THR A 109 -25.06 11.25 -7.77
C THR A 109 -23.98 10.47 -7.01
N ASP A 110 -24.40 9.64 -6.04
CA ASP A 110 -23.49 8.74 -5.31
C ASP A 110 -22.59 7.90 -6.23
N TYR A 111 -23.14 7.43 -7.35
CA TYR A 111 -22.40 6.67 -8.34
C TYR A 111 -21.36 7.52 -9.07
N GLU A 112 -21.70 8.74 -9.48
CA GLU A 112 -20.77 9.66 -10.16
C GLU A 112 -19.63 10.07 -9.23
N ILE A 113 -19.92 10.34 -7.95
CA ILE A 113 -18.91 10.65 -6.93
C ILE A 113 -17.96 9.47 -6.76
N GLU A 114 -18.47 8.25 -6.60
CA GLU A 114 -17.64 7.05 -6.45
C GLU A 114 -16.79 6.79 -7.70
N CYS A 115 -17.36 6.98 -8.90
CA CYS A 115 -16.63 6.88 -10.16
C CYS A 115 -15.52 7.93 -10.26
N GLU A 116 -15.77 9.20 -9.93
CA GLU A 116 -14.75 10.24 -9.98
C GLU A 116 -13.64 9.98 -8.95
N ILE A 117 -13.99 9.63 -7.71
CA ILE A 117 -13.01 9.33 -6.66
C ILE A 117 -12.14 8.12 -7.07
N SER A 118 -12.77 7.02 -7.49
CA SER A 118 -12.07 5.79 -7.85
C SER A 118 -11.24 5.96 -9.14
N GLN A 119 -11.88 6.42 -10.21
CA GLN A 119 -11.27 6.41 -11.55
C GLN A 119 -10.34 7.58 -11.82
N ILE A 120 -10.56 8.72 -11.15
CA ILE A 120 -9.81 9.94 -11.42
C ILE A 120 -8.89 10.27 -10.24
N GLU A 121 -9.46 10.55 -9.07
CA GLU A 121 -8.68 11.10 -7.96
C GLU A 121 -7.70 10.08 -7.36
N LEU A 122 -8.17 8.90 -6.99
CA LEU A 122 -7.33 7.82 -6.48
C LEU A 122 -6.31 7.36 -7.52
N THR A 123 -6.71 7.26 -8.78
CA THR A 123 -5.78 6.89 -9.86
C THR A 123 -4.69 7.93 -10.07
N ASN A 124 -5.02 9.22 -9.99
CA ASN A 124 -4.05 10.30 -10.08
C ASN A 124 -3.09 10.30 -8.89
N LEU A 125 -3.61 10.05 -7.68
CA LEU A 125 -2.81 9.91 -6.47
C LEU A 125 -1.79 8.77 -6.62
N LEU A 126 -2.26 7.57 -6.95
CA LEU A 126 -1.40 6.40 -7.15
C LEU A 126 -0.38 6.65 -8.25
N THR A 127 -0.79 7.24 -9.38
CA THR A 127 0.13 7.56 -10.48
C THR A 127 1.14 8.64 -10.11
N ALA A 128 0.81 9.58 -9.21
CA ALA A 128 1.75 10.56 -8.69
C ALA A 128 2.78 9.91 -7.76
N GLU A 129 2.34 9.05 -6.85
CA GLU A 129 3.24 8.30 -5.96
C GLU A 129 4.17 7.36 -6.75
N LEU A 130 3.65 6.67 -7.76
CA LEU A 130 4.46 5.86 -8.68
C LEU A 130 5.53 6.69 -9.39
N ARG A 131 5.19 7.89 -9.86
CA ARG A 131 6.14 8.81 -10.50
C ARG A 131 7.23 9.28 -9.56
N LYS A 132 6.90 9.45 -8.27
CA LYS A 132 7.82 9.92 -7.24
C LYS A 132 8.77 8.80 -6.79
N ARG A 133 8.23 7.60 -6.51
CA ARG A 133 9.01 6.45 -6.01
C ARG A 133 9.80 5.74 -7.11
N HIS A 134 9.23 5.63 -8.32
CA HIS A 134 9.81 4.88 -9.43
C HIS A 134 9.78 5.69 -10.75
N PRO A 135 10.48 6.85 -10.80
CA PRO A 135 10.45 7.73 -11.96
C PRO A 135 10.98 7.08 -13.25
N GLU A 136 11.96 6.19 -13.14
CA GLU A 136 12.56 5.49 -14.29
C GLU A 136 11.56 4.52 -14.95
N SER A 137 10.95 3.64 -14.16
CA SER A 137 9.94 2.69 -14.61
C SER A 137 8.76 3.41 -15.28
N TYR A 138 8.30 4.51 -14.70
CA TYR A 138 7.23 5.33 -15.30
C TYR A 138 7.64 5.93 -16.66
N ARG A 139 8.86 6.50 -16.76
CA ARG A 139 9.37 7.06 -18.02
C ARG A 139 9.48 5.98 -19.11
N LEU A 140 10.00 4.81 -18.78
CA LEU A 140 10.15 3.69 -19.72
C LEU A 140 8.80 3.14 -20.16
N ALA A 141 7.87 2.91 -19.24
CA ALA A 141 6.49 2.51 -19.54
C ALA A 141 5.85 3.42 -20.59
N ARG A 142 6.00 4.76 -20.42
CA ARG A 142 5.47 5.75 -21.36
C ARG A 142 6.17 5.68 -22.71
N ARG A 143 7.51 5.62 -22.72
CA ARG A 143 8.31 5.54 -23.95
C ARG A 143 7.98 4.29 -24.77
N ILE A 144 7.84 3.13 -24.13
CA ILE A 144 7.43 1.88 -24.78
C ILE A 144 6.08 2.06 -25.48
N SER A 145 5.06 2.56 -24.76
CA SER A 145 3.74 2.81 -25.34
C SER A 145 3.78 3.80 -26.51
N THR A 146 4.63 4.83 -26.46
CA THR A 146 4.79 5.79 -27.57
C THR A 146 5.46 5.14 -28.77
N LEU A 147 6.57 4.42 -28.58
CA LEU A 147 7.31 3.75 -29.67
C LEU A 147 6.44 2.75 -30.42
N ILE A 148 5.65 1.94 -29.70
CA ILE A 148 4.71 0.98 -30.28
C ILE A 148 3.70 1.66 -31.22
N GLN A 149 3.31 2.91 -30.94
CA GLN A 149 2.33 3.65 -31.74
C GLN A 149 2.95 4.44 -32.89
N SER A 150 4.16 4.97 -32.70
CA SER A 150 4.76 5.92 -33.64
C SER A 150 5.76 5.29 -34.61
N SER A 151 6.35 4.14 -34.28
CA SER A 151 7.34 3.50 -35.15
C SER A 151 6.68 2.71 -36.28
N SER A 152 7.30 2.73 -37.46
CA SER A 152 6.94 1.90 -38.62
C SER A 152 7.21 0.41 -38.43
N ASN A 153 8.00 0.03 -37.43
CA ASN A 153 8.30 -1.38 -37.15
C ASN A 153 7.12 -2.11 -36.49
N PHE A 154 6.13 -1.37 -35.99
CA PHE A 154 4.96 -1.95 -35.34
C PHE A 154 3.70 -1.58 -36.10
N ARG A 155 2.73 -2.49 -36.07
CA ARG A 155 1.38 -2.23 -36.60
C ARG A 155 0.32 -2.83 -35.70
N ARG A 156 -0.91 -2.36 -35.88
CA ARG A 156 -2.08 -2.79 -35.10
C ARG A 156 -2.69 -4.07 -35.69
N PHE A 157 -3.07 -5.01 -34.82
CA PHE A 157 -3.65 -6.33 -35.15
C PHE A 157 -5.07 -6.52 -34.59
N ASP A 158 -5.74 -5.44 -34.20
CA ASP A 158 -7.16 -5.51 -33.83
C ASP A 158 -7.97 -5.86 -35.08
N SER A 159 -8.71 -6.97 -35.01
CA SER A 159 -9.41 -7.62 -36.12
C SER A 159 -10.18 -6.64 -37.01
N SER A 160 -9.83 -6.65 -38.28
CA SER A 160 -10.72 -6.62 -39.44
C SER A 160 -12.23 -6.40 -39.15
N GLY A 161 -12.70 -5.16 -39.28
CA GLY A 161 -13.96 -4.88 -40.00
C GLY A 161 -15.32 -4.87 -39.28
N MET A 162 -15.44 -5.02 -37.95
CA MET A 162 -16.80 -5.00 -37.32
C MET A 162 -16.96 -4.26 -35.99
N ASN A 163 -15.92 -3.71 -35.37
CA ASN A 163 -16.08 -2.86 -34.18
C ASN A 163 -14.87 -1.94 -34.03
N ASP A 164 -14.82 -0.92 -34.87
CA ASP A 164 -13.97 0.25 -34.62
C ASP A 164 -14.67 1.09 -33.54
N GLU A 165 -14.74 0.56 -32.31
CA GLU A 165 -15.25 1.33 -31.17
C GLU A 165 -14.24 2.45 -30.89
N PRO A 166 -14.60 3.73 -31.11
CA PRO A 166 -13.67 4.85 -30.95
C PRO A 166 -13.20 5.03 -29.50
N HIS A 167 -13.79 4.28 -28.56
CA HIS A 167 -13.52 4.35 -27.12
C HIS A 167 -12.56 3.26 -26.61
N ARG A 168 -11.97 2.41 -27.47
CA ARG A 168 -11.05 1.36 -27.00
C ARG A 168 -9.75 1.98 -26.46
N ARG A 169 -9.49 1.76 -25.16
CA ARG A 169 -8.34 2.30 -24.43
C ARG A 169 -7.04 1.84 -25.09
N LEU A 170 -6.05 2.72 -25.08
CA LEU A 170 -4.74 2.45 -25.67
C LEU A 170 -4.11 1.16 -25.13
N ALA A 171 -4.26 0.90 -23.83
CA ALA A 171 -3.70 -0.26 -23.16
C ALA A 171 -4.19 -1.60 -23.73
N ASP A 172 -5.39 -1.63 -24.31
CA ASP A 172 -6.04 -2.85 -24.79
C ASP A 172 -5.91 -3.04 -26.31
N ARG A 173 -5.25 -2.09 -26.99
CA ARG A 173 -5.00 -2.18 -28.44
C ARG A 173 -3.90 -3.20 -28.70
N VAL A 174 -4.10 -4.07 -29.67
CA VAL A 174 -3.14 -5.13 -30.00
C VAL A 174 -2.16 -4.71 -31.08
N TYR A 175 -0.88 -4.90 -30.81
CA TYR A 175 0.22 -4.60 -31.70
C TYR A 175 1.11 -5.82 -31.93
N GLY A 176 1.85 -5.78 -33.02
CA GLY A 176 2.87 -6.76 -33.39
C GLY A 176 3.81 -6.16 -34.43
N LEU A 177 4.74 -6.96 -34.95
CA LEU A 177 5.67 -6.51 -35.98
C LEU A 177 4.94 -6.20 -37.28
N SER A 178 5.38 -5.16 -37.98
CA SER A 178 4.73 -4.67 -39.20
C SER A 178 4.80 -5.66 -40.36
N GLU A 179 5.83 -6.50 -40.38
CA GLU A 179 6.09 -7.56 -41.36
C GLU A 179 5.26 -8.84 -41.16
N TRP A 180 4.64 -9.03 -39.99
CA TRP A 180 3.83 -10.22 -39.73
C TRP A 180 2.55 -10.23 -40.58
N PRO A 181 1.95 -11.40 -40.86
CA PRO A 181 0.69 -11.49 -41.60
C PRO A 181 -0.52 -11.10 -40.74
N ASP A 182 -1.59 -10.57 -41.34
CA ASP A 182 -2.80 -10.09 -40.63
C ASP A 182 -3.46 -11.17 -39.74
N GLY A 183 -3.36 -12.44 -40.13
CA GLY A 183 -3.89 -13.59 -39.41
C GLY A 183 -2.96 -14.19 -38.35
N LYS A 184 -1.94 -13.45 -37.87
CA LYS A 184 -1.01 -13.97 -36.86
C LYS A 184 -1.77 -14.40 -35.61
N ARG A 185 -1.64 -15.68 -35.25
CA ARG A 185 -2.35 -16.30 -34.13
C ARG A 185 -1.88 -15.68 -32.80
N ARG A 186 -2.85 -15.36 -31.94
CA ARG A 186 -2.57 -14.97 -30.54
C ARG A 186 -2.28 -16.22 -29.70
N ARG A 187 -1.29 -16.12 -28.82
CA ARG A 187 -0.93 -17.15 -27.84
C ARG A 187 -1.49 -16.81 -26.45
N ASP A 188 -1.54 -17.82 -25.60
CA ASP A 188 -1.97 -17.68 -24.21
C ASP A 188 -0.94 -16.91 -23.38
N SER A 189 -1.39 -16.17 -22.35
CA SER A 189 -0.53 -15.27 -21.56
C SER A 189 0.68 -15.96 -20.94
N HIS A 190 0.50 -17.19 -20.44
CA HIS A 190 1.59 -17.96 -19.83
C HIS A 190 2.69 -18.29 -20.85
N ASP A 191 2.31 -18.68 -22.08
CA ASP A 191 3.26 -18.99 -23.15
C ASP A 191 4.06 -17.76 -23.57
N LEU A 192 3.41 -16.59 -23.58
CA LEU A 192 4.03 -15.31 -23.89
C LEU A 192 5.12 -14.95 -22.88
N GLU A 193 4.79 -15.05 -21.59
CA GLU A 193 5.74 -14.78 -20.50
C GLU A 193 6.95 -15.70 -20.60
N GLN A 194 6.76 -17.01 -20.70
CA GLN A 194 7.87 -17.97 -20.74
C GLN A 194 8.84 -17.69 -21.90
N ARG A 195 8.31 -17.34 -23.07
CA ARG A 195 9.13 -17.05 -24.25
C ARG A 195 9.84 -15.72 -24.15
N ALA A 196 9.18 -14.69 -23.61
CA ALA A 196 9.84 -13.42 -23.36
C ALA A 196 11.03 -13.59 -22.40
N HIS A 197 11.03 -14.57 -21.48
CA HIS A 197 12.17 -14.88 -20.58
C HIS A 197 13.39 -15.44 -21.30
N MET A 198 13.25 -15.89 -22.55
CA MET A 198 14.40 -16.28 -23.38
C MET A 198 15.18 -15.05 -23.89
N VAL A 199 14.58 -13.87 -23.89
CA VAL A 199 15.27 -12.62 -24.24
C VAL A 199 16.19 -12.23 -23.08
N SER A 200 17.48 -12.04 -23.37
CA SER A 200 18.45 -11.62 -22.38
C SER A 200 18.06 -10.28 -21.75
N VAL A 201 18.13 -10.20 -20.42
CA VAL A 201 17.97 -8.93 -19.70
C VAL A 201 19.09 -7.97 -20.14
N ARG A 202 18.73 -6.75 -20.53
CA ARG A 202 19.75 -5.76 -20.91
C ARG A 202 20.50 -5.28 -19.67
N ALA A 203 21.81 -5.14 -19.78
CA ALA A 203 22.64 -4.61 -18.71
C ALA A 203 22.28 -3.15 -18.41
N ARG A 204 22.37 -2.78 -17.13
CA ARG A 204 22.16 -1.39 -16.68
C ARG A 204 23.36 -0.55 -17.13
N ASP A 205 23.18 0.35 -18.10
CA ASP A 205 24.16 1.40 -18.36
C ASP A 205 24.12 2.39 -17.18
N THR A 206 25.03 2.19 -16.22
CA THR A 206 25.12 2.97 -14.99
C THR A 206 25.99 4.20 -15.25
N ARG A 207 25.39 5.27 -15.76
CA ARG A 207 26.06 6.58 -15.78
C ARG A 207 25.66 7.36 -14.53
N MET A 208 26.65 7.94 -13.88
CA MET A 208 26.41 8.89 -12.78
C MET A 208 25.70 10.12 -13.37
N VAL A 209 24.47 10.38 -12.95
CA VAL A 209 23.72 11.58 -13.37
C VAL A 209 23.32 12.37 -12.14
N GLY A 210 23.67 13.66 -12.10
CA GLY A 210 23.31 14.58 -11.00
C GLY A 210 24.20 14.49 -9.76
N CYS A 211 23.85 15.26 -8.73
CA CYS A 211 24.61 15.37 -7.47
C CYS A 211 24.24 14.30 -6.42
N THR A 212 23.24 13.45 -6.68
CA THR A 212 22.74 12.45 -5.71
C THR A 212 23.31 11.04 -5.89
N GLY A 213 24.06 10.77 -6.96
CA GLY A 213 24.73 9.48 -7.16
C GLY A 213 23.82 8.33 -7.61
N ASP A 214 22.58 8.61 -8.00
CA ASP A 214 21.66 7.58 -8.49
C ASP A 214 22.02 7.16 -9.93
N SER A 215 22.20 5.86 -10.16
CA SER A 215 22.46 5.31 -11.49
C SER A 215 21.15 5.14 -12.26
N GLN A 216 20.91 5.88 -13.34
CA GLN A 216 19.70 5.71 -14.16
C GLN A 216 19.89 4.69 -15.29
N VAL A 217 18.86 3.94 -15.67
CA VAL A 217 18.89 3.17 -16.92
C VAL A 217 18.89 4.11 -18.13
N VAL A 218 20.05 4.31 -18.75
CA VAL A 218 20.17 5.07 -19.99
C VAL A 218 19.98 4.13 -21.18
N ILE A 219 18.80 4.18 -21.81
CA ILE A 219 18.49 3.43 -23.04
C ILE A 219 18.00 4.40 -24.12
N SER A 220 18.57 4.34 -25.32
CA SER A 220 18.14 5.15 -26.46
C SER A 220 16.79 4.68 -27.01
N ASN A 221 16.15 5.45 -27.89
CA ASN A 221 14.90 5.01 -28.51
C ASN A 221 15.11 3.83 -29.46
N SER A 222 16.20 3.83 -30.24
CA SER A 222 16.54 2.70 -31.11
C SER A 222 16.81 1.43 -30.32
N ASP A 223 17.58 1.53 -29.23
CA ASP A 223 17.85 0.38 -28.36
C ASP A 223 16.58 -0.18 -27.72
N LEU A 224 15.69 0.71 -27.26
CA LEU A 224 14.42 0.31 -26.67
C LEU A 224 13.50 -0.33 -27.71
N GLU A 225 13.53 0.18 -28.94
CA GLU A 225 12.79 -0.38 -30.07
C GLU A 225 13.30 -1.78 -30.45
N ASP A 226 14.62 -1.97 -30.55
CA ASP A 226 15.24 -3.27 -30.78
C ASP A 226 14.86 -4.29 -29.70
N LEU A 227 14.72 -3.85 -28.44
CA LEU A 227 14.24 -4.71 -27.36
C LEU A 227 12.77 -5.09 -27.55
N ILE A 228 11.90 -4.15 -27.93
CA ILE A 228 10.50 -4.43 -28.23
C ILE A 228 10.40 -5.45 -29.38
N VAL A 229 11.20 -5.28 -30.44
CA VAL A 229 11.29 -6.23 -31.55
C VAL A 229 11.73 -7.61 -31.06
N SER A 230 12.81 -7.68 -30.28
CA SER A 230 13.33 -8.94 -29.73
C SER A 230 12.29 -9.68 -28.88
N VAL A 231 11.50 -8.95 -28.09
CA VAL A 231 10.41 -9.51 -27.28
C VAL A 231 9.28 -10.04 -28.17
N LEU A 232 8.87 -9.29 -29.18
CA LEU A 232 7.84 -9.72 -30.14
C LEU A 232 8.30 -10.95 -30.95
N ASP A 233 9.55 -10.98 -31.40
CA ASP A 233 10.14 -12.12 -32.10
C ASP A 233 10.16 -13.38 -31.23
N ALA A 234 10.57 -13.25 -29.97
CA ALA A 234 10.59 -14.36 -29.03
C ALA A 234 9.18 -14.90 -28.74
N MET A 235 8.22 -14.00 -28.52
CA MET A 235 6.81 -14.36 -28.27
C MET A 235 6.14 -14.97 -29.50
N ASP A 236 6.51 -14.51 -30.70
CA ASP A 236 5.92 -14.94 -31.97
C ASP A 236 4.38 -14.82 -31.96
N SER A 237 3.88 -13.71 -31.42
CA SER A 237 2.44 -13.44 -31.24
C SER A 237 2.17 -11.95 -31.04
N PRO A 238 1.09 -11.38 -31.62
CA PRO A 238 0.63 -10.05 -31.26
C PRO A 238 0.17 -10.02 -29.80
N ALA A 239 0.32 -8.88 -29.15
CA ALA A 239 -0.09 -8.66 -27.77
C ALA A 239 -0.67 -7.25 -27.59
N ASP A 240 -1.55 -7.07 -26.60
CA ASP A 240 -2.01 -5.74 -26.22
C ASP A 240 -0.87 -4.89 -25.63
N VAL A 241 -0.99 -3.57 -25.72
CA VAL A 241 0.04 -2.63 -25.25
C VAL A 241 0.41 -2.85 -23.78
N ARG A 242 -0.55 -3.25 -22.93
CA ARG A 242 -0.30 -3.50 -21.51
C ARG A 242 0.60 -4.71 -21.32
N THR A 243 0.26 -5.84 -21.95
CA THR A 243 1.05 -7.07 -21.92
C THR A 243 2.45 -6.83 -22.49
N LEU A 244 2.54 -6.21 -23.68
CA LEU A 244 3.82 -5.94 -24.34
C LEU A 244 4.72 -5.03 -23.48
N ARG A 245 4.14 -4.02 -22.82
CA ARG A 245 4.88 -3.14 -21.91
C ARG A 245 5.45 -3.92 -20.72
N SER A 246 4.67 -4.75 -20.05
CA SER A 246 5.16 -5.54 -18.89
C SER A 246 6.27 -6.49 -19.31
N LEU A 247 6.11 -7.20 -20.43
CA LEU A 247 7.13 -8.11 -20.95
C LEU A 247 8.43 -7.39 -21.31
N VAL A 248 8.36 -6.22 -21.95
CA VAL A 248 9.55 -5.41 -22.26
C VAL A 248 10.21 -4.87 -20.99
N MET A 249 9.42 -4.38 -20.02
CA MET A 249 9.94 -3.89 -18.74
C MET A 249 10.61 -5.02 -17.94
N SER A 250 10.10 -6.25 -18.00
CA SER A 250 10.70 -7.42 -17.34
C SER A 250 12.09 -7.80 -17.88
N ARG A 251 12.49 -7.25 -19.04
CA ARG A 251 13.82 -7.41 -19.66
C ARG A 251 14.74 -6.21 -19.45
N LEU A 252 14.31 -5.24 -18.65
CA LEU A 252 15.10 -4.09 -18.24
C LEU A 252 15.38 -4.19 -16.72
N PRO A 253 16.52 -3.67 -16.24
CA PRO A 253 16.87 -3.67 -14.82
C PRO A 253 16.14 -2.56 -14.07
N VAL A 254 14.82 -2.50 -14.23
CA VAL A 254 13.90 -1.55 -13.58
C VAL A 254 12.76 -2.31 -12.93
N MET A 255 12.15 -1.73 -11.90
CA MET A 255 10.95 -2.29 -11.28
C MET A 255 9.80 -2.32 -12.31
N ASP A 256 9.16 -3.48 -12.51
CA ASP A 256 7.93 -3.56 -13.30
C ASP A 256 6.77 -3.01 -12.47
N ILE A 257 6.22 -1.88 -12.91
CA ILE A 257 5.04 -1.31 -12.29
C ILE A 257 3.85 -1.80 -13.13
N TYR A 258 3.17 -2.84 -12.64
CA TYR A 258 1.91 -3.29 -13.21
C TYR A 258 0.86 -2.16 -13.13
N LEU A 259 0.82 -1.29 -14.14
CA LEU A 259 -0.23 -0.30 -14.33
C LEU A 259 -1.43 -1.02 -14.97
N VAL A 260 -2.28 -1.60 -14.12
CA VAL A 260 -3.56 -2.22 -14.49
C VAL A 260 -4.58 -1.13 -14.83
N PRO A 261 -5.14 -1.07 -16.05
CA PRO A 261 -6.31 -0.27 -16.37
C PRO A 261 -7.51 -0.66 -15.49
N LEU A 262 -8.23 0.36 -15.03
CA LEU A 262 -9.24 0.33 -13.97
C LEU A 262 -10.52 -0.45 -14.26
N ASP A 263 -10.67 -1.04 -15.44
CA ASP A 263 -11.87 -1.81 -15.81
C ASP A 263 -11.53 -3.20 -16.37
N GLY A 264 -10.48 -3.82 -15.83
CA GLY A 264 -10.25 -5.24 -16.04
C GLY A 264 -11.36 -6.06 -15.38
N ASP A 265 -12.22 -6.63 -16.23
CA ASP A 265 -13.25 -7.64 -16.00
C ASP A 265 -13.23 -8.28 -14.59
N ASP A 266 -14.26 -7.99 -13.78
CA ASP A 266 -14.70 -8.85 -12.67
C ASP A 266 -15.29 -10.15 -13.27
N SER A 267 -14.50 -10.88 -14.07
CA SER A 267 -14.90 -12.21 -14.49
C SER A 267 -14.71 -13.14 -13.29
N ASP A 268 -15.78 -13.33 -12.53
CA ASP A 268 -16.06 -14.48 -11.66
C ASP A 268 -14.88 -15.06 -10.89
N ASN A 269 -14.07 -14.21 -10.27
CA ASN A 269 -13.34 -14.61 -9.08
C ASN A 269 -14.12 -14.05 -7.89
N GLU A 270 -15.15 -14.80 -7.48
CA GLU A 270 -15.50 -14.95 -6.06
C GLU A 270 -14.29 -15.52 -5.30
N ASN A 271 -13.16 -14.81 -5.32
CA ASN A 271 -12.14 -14.97 -4.32
C ASN A 271 -12.74 -14.31 -3.08
N HIS A 272 -13.55 -15.10 -2.37
CA HIS A 272 -13.84 -14.89 -0.98
C HIS A 272 -12.58 -14.35 -0.34
N PHE A 273 -12.71 -13.17 0.24
CA PHE A 273 -11.75 -12.65 1.18
C PHE A 273 -11.56 -13.75 2.23
N GLU A 274 -10.53 -14.57 2.08
CA GLU A 274 -10.02 -15.34 3.20
C GLU A 274 -9.29 -14.27 4.02
N PRO A 275 -9.87 -13.82 5.15
CA PRO A 275 -9.17 -12.88 6.00
C PRO A 275 -7.86 -13.59 6.34
N VAL A 276 -6.74 -13.02 5.90
CA VAL A 276 -5.42 -13.50 6.33
C VAL A 276 -5.51 -13.70 7.82
N ASP A 277 -5.26 -14.94 8.26
CA ASP A 277 -5.32 -15.29 9.67
C ASP A 277 -4.45 -14.28 10.41
N LYS A 278 -5.10 -13.35 11.13
CA LYS A 278 -4.43 -12.28 11.88
C LYS A 278 -3.75 -12.83 13.11
N ARG A 279 -3.85 -14.13 13.34
CA ARG A 279 -3.08 -14.82 14.37
C ARG A 279 -1.62 -14.72 13.98
N GLU A 280 -0.88 -14.12 14.89
CA GLU A 280 0.56 -14.23 14.97
C GLU A 280 0.98 -15.66 14.62
N ASN A 281 1.68 -15.81 13.49
CA ASN A 281 2.17 -17.14 13.12
C ASN A 281 3.22 -17.58 14.14
N ALA A 282 3.45 -18.88 14.28
CA ALA A 282 4.31 -19.40 15.35
C ALA A 282 5.73 -18.81 15.33
N GLU A 283 6.22 -18.44 14.15
CA GLU A 283 7.53 -17.82 13.94
C GLU A 283 7.56 -16.34 14.38
N GLN A 284 6.55 -15.56 14.01
CA GLN A 284 6.37 -14.17 14.46
C GLN A 284 6.20 -14.10 15.97
N GLY A 285 5.43 -15.02 16.56
CA GLY A 285 5.28 -15.10 18.01
C GLY A 285 6.54 -15.53 18.73
N LEU A 286 7.42 -16.29 18.07
CA LEU A 286 8.73 -16.63 18.61
C LEU A 286 9.66 -15.41 18.53
N LEU A 287 9.72 -14.73 17.38
CA LEU A 287 10.52 -13.51 17.19
C LEU A 287 10.09 -12.38 18.14
N ARG A 288 8.79 -12.16 18.36
CA ARG A 288 8.29 -11.18 19.33
C ARG A 288 8.70 -11.54 20.75
N ARG A 289 8.58 -12.82 21.15
CA ARG A 289 9.03 -13.27 22.48
C ARG A 289 10.55 -13.14 22.64
N GLU A 290 11.32 -13.37 21.58
CA GLU A 290 12.76 -13.16 21.59
C GLU A 290 13.12 -11.68 21.72
N SER A 291 12.42 -10.78 21.02
CA SER A 291 12.64 -9.33 21.14
C SER A 291 12.20 -8.80 22.51
N GLU A 292 11.06 -9.25 23.02
CA GLU A 292 10.57 -9.01 24.39
C GLU A 292 11.59 -9.47 25.45
N ASN A 293 12.20 -10.64 25.27
CA ASN A 293 13.22 -11.16 26.18
C ASN A 293 14.56 -10.41 26.03
N ALA A 294 14.92 -10.01 24.82
CA ALA A 294 16.09 -9.17 24.56
C ALA A 294 15.94 -7.78 25.20
N ALA A 295 14.72 -7.24 25.26
CA ALA A 295 14.41 -5.97 25.92
C ALA A 295 14.84 -5.94 27.40
N ALA A 296 14.70 -7.07 28.11
CA ALA A 296 15.20 -7.20 29.49
C ALA A 296 16.73 -7.11 29.57
N GLY A 297 17.46 -7.48 28.51
CA GLY A 297 18.92 -7.38 28.42
C GLY A 297 19.45 -5.94 28.35
N PHE A 298 18.61 -4.95 28.04
CA PHE A 298 19.03 -3.55 28.01
C PHE A 298 19.16 -2.91 29.41
N VAL A 299 18.65 -3.57 30.47
CA VAL A 299 18.68 -3.05 31.84
C VAL A 299 20.10 -2.81 32.34
N ASP A 300 21.01 -3.77 32.15
CA ASP A 300 22.39 -3.62 32.62
C ASP A 300 23.12 -2.50 31.86
N GLN A 301 22.85 -2.35 30.56
CA GLN A 301 23.41 -1.27 29.76
C GLN A 301 22.85 0.11 30.18
N PHE A 302 21.55 0.21 30.44
CA PHE A 302 20.92 1.43 30.96
C PHE A 302 21.53 1.84 32.31
N LEU A 303 21.66 0.91 33.25
CA LEU A 303 22.25 1.17 34.56
C LEU A 303 23.73 1.56 34.46
N LYS A 304 24.47 0.94 33.53
CA LYS A 304 25.85 1.31 33.24
C LYS A 304 25.97 2.74 32.72
N ASN A 305 25.15 3.13 31.73
CA ASN A 305 25.13 4.50 31.23
C ASN A 305 24.80 5.49 32.35
N LEU A 306 23.80 5.16 33.18
CA LEU A 306 23.40 6.00 34.30
C LEU A 306 24.53 6.20 35.31
N HIS A 307 25.33 5.16 35.58
CA HIS A 307 26.56 5.26 36.39
C HIS A 307 27.63 6.15 35.73
N GLU A 308 27.76 6.09 34.41
CA GLU A 308 28.68 6.94 33.63
C GLU A 308 28.26 8.42 33.66
N THR A 309 26.96 8.75 33.71
CA THR A 309 26.49 10.15 33.82
C THR A 309 26.97 10.87 35.09
N VAL A 310 27.30 10.13 36.15
CA VAL A 310 27.89 10.66 37.40
C VAL A 310 29.39 10.42 37.49
N ARG A 311 30.03 10.09 36.36
CA ARG A 311 31.47 9.82 36.25
C ARG A 311 31.94 8.76 37.24
N GLY A 312 31.11 7.74 37.49
CA GLY A 312 31.42 6.63 38.40
C GLY A 312 31.41 6.97 39.90
N LYS A 313 30.84 8.12 40.30
CA LYS A 313 30.72 8.48 41.72
C LYS A 313 29.61 7.66 42.39
N ILE A 314 29.99 6.59 43.10
CA ILE A 314 29.08 5.63 43.74
C ILE A 314 28.01 6.30 44.62
N LYS A 315 28.37 7.27 45.47
CA LYS A 315 27.39 7.99 46.32
C LYS A 315 26.34 8.77 45.52
N GLN A 316 26.73 9.34 44.37
CA GLN A 316 25.81 10.06 43.49
C GLN A 316 24.96 9.07 42.69
N TYR A 317 25.55 7.98 42.25
CA TYR A 317 24.84 6.89 41.57
C TYR A 317 23.75 6.29 42.47
N ASN A 318 24.07 5.98 43.73
CA ASN A 318 23.09 5.44 44.68
C ASN A 318 21.91 6.40 44.90
N ARG A 319 22.15 7.71 44.90
CA ARG A 319 21.07 8.72 44.97
C ARG A 319 20.24 8.76 43.69
N ILE A 320 20.86 8.64 42.52
CA ILE A 320 20.14 8.52 41.25
C ILE A 320 19.28 7.25 41.24
N LEU A 321 19.78 6.11 41.72
CA LEU A 321 18.99 4.88 41.85
C LEU A 321 17.80 5.05 42.80
N GLY A 322 17.98 5.78 43.90
CA GLY A 322 16.88 6.14 44.79
C GLY A 322 15.82 7.00 44.09
N VAL A 323 16.22 8.02 43.32
CA VAL A 323 15.28 8.83 42.53
C VAL A 323 14.57 7.98 41.47
N LEU A 324 15.29 7.11 40.78
CA LEU A 324 14.72 6.18 39.80
C LEU A 324 13.67 5.28 40.44
N TRP A 325 13.96 4.76 41.64
CA TRP A 325 13.04 3.92 42.40
C TRP A 325 11.77 4.68 42.80
N HIS A 326 11.90 5.78 43.55
CA HIS A 326 10.75 6.47 44.13
C HIS A 326 9.92 7.26 43.12
N CYS A 327 10.52 7.75 42.02
CA CYS A 327 9.79 8.55 41.03
C CYS A 327 9.22 7.74 39.86
N TYR A 328 9.78 6.57 39.52
CA TYR A 328 9.42 5.85 38.30
C TYR A 328 9.03 4.38 38.50
N LEU A 329 9.59 3.69 39.51
CA LEU A 329 9.45 2.23 39.63
C LEU A 329 8.57 1.80 40.82
N SER A 330 8.46 2.64 41.84
CA SER A 330 7.61 2.42 43.01
C SER A 330 6.13 2.51 42.62
N PRO A 331 5.28 1.58 43.08
CA PRO A 331 3.83 1.69 42.92
C PRO A 331 3.23 2.84 43.74
N GLU A 332 3.94 3.30 44.77
CA GLU A 332 3.57 4.45 45.58
C GLU A 332 4.12 5.72 44.91
N GLN A 333 3.20 6.58 44.45
CA GLN A 333 3.57 7.87 43.86
C GLN A 333 4.00 8.82 44.98
N SER A 334 5.31 9.01 45.13
CA SER A 334 5.87 10.03 46.03
C SER A 334 6.02 11.36 45.32
N THR A 335 5.70 12.45 46.00
CA THR A 335 5.99 13.80 45.50
C THR A 335 7.51 14.05 45.48
N GLN A 336 7.96 14.96 44.65
CA GLN A 336 9.39 15.30 44.54
C GLN A 336 10.00 15.76 45.87
N LEU A 337 9.22 16.48 46.69
CA LEU A 337 9.62 16.95 48.02
C LEU A 337 9.79 15.79 49.01
N GLU A 338 8.89 14.80 48.97
CA GLU A 338 9.01 13.59 49.78
C GLU A 338 10.23 12.77 49.37
N VAL A 339 10.48 12.60 48.06
CA VAL A 339 11.68 11.91 47.55
C VAL A 339 12.95 12.63 48.00
N ALA A 340 12.98 13.96 47.96
CA ALA A 340 14.10 14.76 48.42
C ALA A 340 14.38 14.53 49.92
N ALA A 341 13.32 14.49 50.75
CA ALA A 341 13.42 14.22 52.18
C ALA A 341 13.92 12.79 52.47
N VAL A 342 13.36 11.78 51.80
CA VAL A 342 13.74 10.37 51.96
C VAL A 342 15.22 10.14 51.59
N LEU A 343 15.69 10.75 50.51
CA LEU A 343 17.06 10.59 50.02
C LEU A 343 18.07 11.55 50.68
N GLY A 344 17.61 12.47 51.53
CA GLY A 344 18.46 13.47 52.19
C GLY A 344 19.14 14.43 51.21
N VAL A 345 18.44 14.84 50.15
CA VAL A 345 18.94 15.72 49.08
C VAL A 345 18.02 16.93 48.86
N SER A 346 18.49 17.94 48.11
CA SER A 346 17.66 19.07 47.74
C SER A 346 16.68 18.71 46.61
N ASP A 347 15.53 19.36 46.60
CA ASP A 347 14.52 19.26 45.53
C ASP A 347 15.11 19.54 44.12
N SER A 348 15.98 20.54 44.02
CA SER A 348 16.71 20.86 42.79
C SER A 348 17.61 19.73 42.30
N LEU A 349 18.18 18.93 43.21
CA LEU A 349 19.02 17.80 42.86
C LEU A 349 18.19 16.60 42.40
N VAL A 350 17.01 16.38 42.99
CA VAL A 350 16.04 15.39 42.50
C VAL A 350 15.63 15.73 41.07
N SER A 351 15.33 16.99 40.78
CA SER A 351 15.00 17.44 39.42
C SER A 351 16.14 17.22 38.41
N ASP A 352 17.40 17.49 38.80
CA ASP A 352 18.57 17.22 37.95
C ASP A 352 18.72 15.71 37.66
N TYR A 353 18.52 14.86 38.67
CA TYR A 353 18.59 13.40 38.50
C TYR A 353 17.45 12.85 37.64
N ARG A 354 16.22 13.33 37.80
CA ARG A 354 15.10 12.99 36.92
C ARG A 354 15.39 13.33 35.46
N ARG A 355 15.97 14.50 35.19
CA ARG A 355 16.35 14.91 33.83
C ARG A 355 17.34 13.94 33.20
N ARG A 356 18.35 13.49 33.95
CA ARG A 356 19.36 12.53 33.48
C ARG A 356 18.75 11.14 33.22
N ILE A 357 17.88 10.68 34.11
CA ILE A 357 17.13 9.43 33.93
C ILE A 357 16.27 9.49 32.66
N GLU A 358 15.53 10.58 32.46
CA GLU A 358 14.68 10.77 31.28
C GLU A 358 15.49 10.83 29.98
N GLN A 359 16.70 11.40 30.01
CA GLN A 359 17.60 11.40 28.85
C GLN A 359 18.02 9.98 28.47
N GLU A 360 18.40 9.15 29.44
CA GLU A 360 18.76 7.75 29.20
C GLU A 360 17.55 6.91 28.78
N LEU A 361 16.37 7.14 29.36
CA LEU A 361 15.14 6.46 28.96
C LEU A 361 14.74 6.80 27.52
N ARG A 362 14.94 8.05 27.07
CA ARG A 362 14.67 8.45 25.67
C ARG A 362 15.68 7.88 24.67
N ALA A 363 16.86 7.48 25.12
CA ALA A 363 17.86 6.82 24.28
C ALA A 363 17.50 5.36 23.99
N LEU A 364 16.54 4.77 24.72
CA LEU A 364 16.01 3.44 24.46
C LEU A 364 15.01 3.50 23.31
N SER A 365 15.27 2.72 22.25
CA SER A 365 14.37 2.57 21.10
C SER A 365 13.64 1.22 21.19
N PHE A 366 12.49 1.19 21.84
CA PHE A 366 11.59 0.02 21.81
C PHE A 366 10.54 0.21 20.71
N SER A 367 10.35 -0.82 19.89
CA SER A 367 9.34 -0.84 18.82
C SER A 367 7.96 -1.15 19.36
N GLU A 368 7.88 -1.96 20.42
CA GLU A 368 6.62 -2.47 20.95
C GLU A 368 6.40 -2.12 22.44
N VAL A 369 5.13 -2.02 22.83
CA VAL A 369 4.73 -1.72 24.22
C VAL A 369 5.14 -2.85 25.18
N GLU A 370 5.11 -4.10 24.73
CA GLU A 370 5.49 -5.25 25.58
C GLU A 370 7.00 -5.30 25.82
N GLU A 371 7.83 -4.87 24.87
CA GLU A 371 9.29 -4.70 25.08
C GLU A 371 9.57 -3.69 26.19
N ALA A 372 8.87 -2.54 26.16
CA ALA A 372 8.97 -1.52 27.20
C ALA A 372 8.52 -2.04 28.57
N ARG A 373 7.44 -2.85 28.64
CA ARG A 373 6.96 -3.47 29.89
C ARG A 373 7.92 -4.52 30.44
N ARG A 374 8.54 -5.32 29.57
CA ARG A 374 9.56 -6.31 29.96
C ARG A 374 10.81 -5.62 30.50
N PHE A 375 11.26 -4.56 29.83
CA PHE A 375 12.33 -3.70 30.32
C PHE A 375 11.98 -3.08 31.67
N GLU A 376 10.81 -2.47 31.83
CA GLU A 376 10.36 -1.86 33.10
C GLU A 376 10.32 -2.89 34.24
N SER A 377 9.80 -4.08 33.98
CA SER A 377 9.69 -5.15 34.98
C SER A 377 11.07 -5.64 35.43
N ALA A 378 11.98 -5.86 34.49
CA ALA A 378 13.37 -6.26 34.77
C ALA A 378 14.15 -5.13 35.45
N LEU A 379 13.95 -3.88 35.05
CA LEU A 379 14.55 -2.71 35.67
C LEU A 379 14.08 -2.53 37.12
N ARG A 380 12.77 -2.72 37.38
CA ARG A 380 12.20 -2.68 38.73
C ARG A 380 12.83 -3.73 39.63
N GLU A 381 12.93 -4.97 39.17
CA GLU A 381 13.57 -6.03 39.94
C GLU A 381 15.04 -5.71 40.22
N ARG A 382 15.79 -5.31 39.20
CA ARG A 382 17.21 -5.01 39.31
C ARG A 382 17.48 -3.84 40.24
N VAL A 383 16.78 -2.72 40.08
CA VAL A 383 16.95 -1.51 40.90
C VAL A 383 16.56 -1.79 42.35
N ARG A 384 15.47 -2.54 42.60
CA ARG A 384 15.11 -2.97 43.96
C ARG A 384 16.27 -3.68 44.65
N THR A 385 16.89 -4.66 43.98
CA THR A 385 18.03 -5.38 44.57
C THR A 385 19.22 -4.47 44.89
N LEU A 386 19.44 -3.43 44.10
CA LEU A 386 20.55 -2.48 44.31
C LEU A 386 20.24 -1.49 45.45
N VAL A 387 19.01 -0.98 45.53
CA VAL A 387 18.58 -0.08 46.59
C VAL A 387 18.57 -0.80 47.93
N ASP A 388 17.97 -1.99 48.02
CA ASP A 388 17.94 -2.80 49.26
C ASP A 388 19.36 -3.15 49.77
N ARG A 389 20.30 -3.37 48.85
CA ARG A 389 21.70 -3.67 49.19
C ARG A 389 22.43 -2.44 49.70
N ASN A 390 22.19 -1.29 49.08
CA ASN A 390 22.73 -0.01 49.53
C ASN A 390 22.22 0.35 50.93
N GLU A 391 20.94 0.15 51.22
CA GLU A 391 20.37 0.40 52.55
C GLU A 391 21.01 -0.48 53.64
N LYS A 392 21.27 -1.75 53.33
CA LYS A 392 21.96 -2.68 54.24
C LYS A 392 23.43 -2.31 54.46
N GLU A 393 24.14 -1.88 53.41
CA GLU A 393 25.53 -1.44 53.51
C GLU A 393 25.68 -0.12 54.29
N LEU A 394 24.69 0.78 54.19
CA LEU A 394 24.61 2.00 54.99
C LEU A 394 24.32 1.70 56.47
N ALA A 395 23.47 0.71 56.78
CA ALA A 395 23.19 0.30 58.15
C ALA A 395 24.40 -0.36 58.84
N ALA A 396 25.18 -1.16 58.11
CA ALA A 396 26.37 -1.84 58.62
C ALA A 396 27.60 -0.93 58.84
N GLN A 397 27.56 0.35 58.42
CA GLN A 397 28.61 1.34 58.68
C GLN A 397 28.33 2.22 59.91
N VAL A 398 27.16 2.06 60.54
CA VAL A 398 26.71 2.84 61.70
C VAL A 398 26.78 2.02 63.00
N ASP A 399 26.93 0.70 62.90
CA ASP A 399 27.41 -0.20 63.97
C ASP A 399 28.94 -0.32 63.93
#